data_AF-A0A1F9L3Q7-F1
#
_entry.id   AF-A0A1F9L3Q7-F1
#
_cell.length_a   1.000
_cell.length_b   1.000
_cell.length_c   1.000
_cell.angle_alpha   90.00
_cell.angle_beta   90.00
_cell.angle_gamma   90.00
#
_symmetry.space_group_name_H-M   'P 1'
#
loop_
_entity.id
_entity.type
_entity.pdbx_description
1 polymer ?
#
loop_
_entity_poly.entity_id
_entity_poly.type
_entity_poly.pdbx_seq_one_letter_code
_entity_poly.pdbx_strand_id
1 'polypeptide(L)'
;MDFGAVMERKRNIWSRKGDGTVKLSVEQLLEIAQFSFVRMDGAWFMALAGKLGKETAWEMDVDAWTRFSYVFGKKIRKDIIPDPVWPESFLEMLKIFSKVLKIEGREVIVEPDAITVRVTDCETQKAIAKAGIADCGIVTVQTYEGMIRGLFG
;
A
#
# COMPACT_ATOMS: atom_id res chain seq x y z
N MET A 1 10.86 -24.12 10.00
CA MET A 1 11.74 -23.80 8.86
C MET A 1 12.67 -22.70 9.31
N ASP A 2 13.97 -22.93 9.23
CA ASP A 2 14.99 -21.92 9.54
C ASP A 2 15.44 -21.28 8.21
N PHE A 3 15.30 -19.97 8.09
CA PHE A 3 15.64 -19.21 6.88
C PHE A 3 16.83 -18.30 7.21
N GLY A 4 17.99 -18.58 6.61
CA GLY A 4 19.19 -17.75 6.74
C GLY A 4 19.71 -17.31 5.37
N ALA A 5 19.96 -16.02 5.21
CA ALA A 5 20.68 -15.48 4.05
C ALA A 5 22.14 -15.21 4.46
N VAL A 6 23.10 -15.85 3.79
CA VAL A 6 24.53 -15.55 3.98
C VAL A 6 24.91 -14.40 3.06
N MET A 7 25.24 -13.24 3.65
CA MET A 7 25.77 -12.10 2.91
C MET A 7 27.30 -12.15 2.93
N GLU A 8 27.91 -12.51 1.81
CA GLU A 8 29.36 -12.58 1.69
C GLU A 8 30.03 -11.19 1.75
N ARG A 9 31.13 -11.11 2.50
CA ARG A 9 31.82 -9.86 2.84
C ARG A 9 32.56 -9.29 1.61
N LYS A 10 32.00 -8.28 0.92
CA LYS A 10 32.78 -7.45 -0.02
C LYS A 10 33.76 -6.56 0.77
N ARG A 11 35.06 -6.69 0.49
CA ARG A 11 36.19 -6.30 1.36
C ARG A 11 36.23 -4.85 1.91
N ASN A 12 35.44 -3.88 1.43
CA ASN A 12 35.69 -2.45 1.69
C ASN A 12 34.50 -1.58 2.17
N ILE A 13 33.35 -2.11 2.63
CA ILE A 13 32.13 -1.28 2.80
C ILE A 13 31.74 -0.94 4.26
N TRP A 14 32.29 -1.61 5.28
CA TRP A 14 31.75 -1.49 6.64
C TRP A 14 32.80 -1.01 7.65
N SER A 15 33.09 0.30 7.69
CA SER A 15 33.65 0.92 8.89
C SER A 15 32.54 1.65 9.65
N ARG A 16 32.03 1.04 10.71
CA ARG A 16 31.22 1.77 11.70
C ARG A 16 31.61 1.30 13.09
N LYS A 17 32.36 2.17 13.79
CA LYS A 17 32.42 2.15 15.25
C LYS A 17 31.12 2.77 15.75
N GLY A 18 30.29 1.98 16.40
CA GLY A 18 29.06 2.39 17.07
C GLY A 18 28.55 1.22 17.90
N ASP A 19 27.91 1.49 19.03
CA ASP A 19 27.39 0.52 20.01
C ASP A 19 26.22 -0.35 19.53
N GLY A 20 26.02 -0.44 18.21
CA GLY A 20 25.22 -1.47 17.55
C GLY A 20 23.71 -1.35 17.69
N THR A 21 23.16 -0.35 18.38
CA THR A 21 21.70 -0.23 18.57
C THR A 21 21.16 1.10 18.06
N VAL A 22 20.56 1.08 16.87
CA VAL A 22 19.77 2.22 16.38
C VAL A 22 18.44 2.23 17.14
N LYS A 23 18.20 3.26 17.96
CA LYS A 23 16.87 3.50 18.56
C LYS A 23 16.05 4.39 17.62
N LEU A 24 14.93 3.86 17.13
CA LEU A 24 13.99 4.59 16.28
C LEU A 24 12.70 4.89 17.04
N SER A 25 12.11 6.06 16.81
CA SER A 25 10.75 6.36 17.29
C SER A 25 9.70 5.60 16.48
N VAL A 26 8.47 5.55 16.98
CA VAL A 26 7.34 4.93 16.27
C VAL A 26 7.07 5.64 14.93
N GLU A 27 7.20 6.97 14.91
CA GLU A 27 7.04 7.79 13.71
C GLU A 27 8.10 7.47 12.68
N GLN A 28 9.37 7.36 13.09
CA GLN A 28 10.47 6.97 12.20
C GLN A 28 10.26 5.56 11.64
N LEU A 29 9.79 4.62 12.47
CA LEU A 29 9.46 3.27 12.01
C LEU A 29 8.29 3.28 11.02
N LEU A 30 7.27 4.10 11.26
CA LEU A 30 6.13 4.25 10.36
C LEU A 30 6.55 4.85 9.01
N GLU A 31 7.40 5.88 9.01
CA GLU A 31 7.93 6.48 7.78
C GLU A 31 8.73 5.47 6.95
N ILE A 32 9.57 4.67 7.61
CA ILE A 32 10.34 3.60 6.96
C ILE A 32 9.40 2.53 6.42
N ALA A 33 8.37 2.14 7.17
CA ALA A 33 7.39 1.14 6.74
C ALA A 33 6.57 1.63 5.52
N GLN A 34 6.07 2.87 5.56
CA GLN A 34 5.38 3.52 4.44
C GLN A 34 6.28 3.57 3.19
N PHE A 35 7.53 4.04 3.34
CA PHE A 35 8.50 4.06 2.24
C PHE A 35 8.73 2.65 1.67
N SER A 36 8.94 1.68 2.55
CA SER A 36 9.23 0.30 2.16
C SER A 36 8.05 -0.32 1.40
N PHE A 37 6.83 -0.12 1.86
CA PHE A 37 5.63 -0.64 1.21
C PHE A 37 5.49 -0.06 -0.20
N VAL A 38 5.48 1.28 -0.34
CA VAL A 38 5.30 1.96 -1.64
C VAL A 38 6.44 1.62 -2.62
N ARG A 39 7.67 1.54 -2.14
CA ARG A 39 8.83 1.21 -3.00
C ARG A 39 8.85 -0.24 -3.42
N MET A 40 8.49 -1.15 -2.52
CA MET A 40 8.38 -2.57 -2.86
C MET A 40 7.28 -2.77 -3.90
N ASP A 41 6.12 -2.11 -3.71
CA ASP A 41 4.99 -2.15 -4.63
C ASP A 41 5.38 -1.72 -6.06
N GLY A 42 6.06 -0.58 -6.20
CA GLY A 42 6.59 -0.18 -7.51
C GLY A 42 7.64 -1.15 -8.06
N ALA A 43 8.52 -1.69 -7.22
CA ALA A 43 9.63 -2.55 -7.66
C ALA A 43 9.15 -3.90 -8.22
N TRP A 44 8.21 -4.59 -7.56
CA TRP A 44 7.70 -5.87 -8.06
C TRP A 44 6.89 -5.68 -9.35
N PHE A 45 6.08 -4.63 -9.43
CA PHE A 45 5.32 -4.28 -10.62
C PHE A 45 6.26 -4.06 -11.82
N MET A 46 7.31 -3.26 -11.64
CA MET A 46 8.29 -3.00 -12.71
C MET A 46 9.06 -4.27 -13.11
N ALA A 47 9.39 -5.15 -12.16
CA ALA A 47 10.03 -6.42 -12.45
C ALA A 47 9.12 -7.35 -13.29
N LEU A 48 7.83 -7.41 -12.98
CA LEU A 48 6.85 -8.15 -13.79
C LEU A 48 6.66 -7.52 -15.15
N ALA A 49 6.44 -6.21 -15.22
CA ALA A 49 6.23 -5.49 -16.47
C ALA A 49 7.42 -5.69 -17.43
N GLY A 50 8.65 -5.62 -16.92
CA GLY A 50 9.86 -5.84 -17.70
C GLY A 50 10.04 -7.29 -18.20
N LYS A 51 9.47 -8.28 -17.51
CA LYS A 51 9.65 -9.71 -17.84
C LYS A 51 8.48 -10.30 -18.63
N LEU A 52 7.25 -9.91 -18.31
CA LEU A 52 6.01 -10.53 -18.78
C LEU A 52 5.09 -9.55 -19.55
N GLY A 53 5.45 -8.27 -19.64
CA GLY A 53 4.62 -7.25 -20.24
C GLY A 53 3.73 -6.51 -19.23
N LYS A 54 3.26 -5.33 -19.62
CA LYS A 54 2.53 -4.41 -18.74
C LYS A 54 1.15 -4.95 -18.37
N GLU A 55 0.49 -5.60 -19.32
CA GLU A 55 -0.85 -6.15 -19.20
C GLU A 55 -0.88 -7.22 -18.11
N THR A 56 0.04 -8.19 -18.16
CA THR A 56 0.18 -9.20 -17.10
C THR A 56 0.56 -8.58 -15.77
N ALA A 57 1.41 -7.56 -15.75
CA ALA A 57 1.75 -6.86 -14.51
C ALA A 57 0.49 -6.22 -13.87
N TRP A 58 -0.41 -5.62 -14.65
CA TRP A 58 -1.69 -5.10 -14.14
C TRP A 58 -2.61 -6.19 -13.62
N GLU A 59 -2.76 -7.31 -14.33
CA GLU A 59 -3.60 -8.41 -13.88
C GLU A 59 -3.14 -8.92 -12.50
N MET A 60 -1.82 -9.04 -12.33
CA MET A 60 -1.24 -9.44 -11.05
C MET A 60 -1.41 -8.36 -9.98
N ASP A 61 -1.29 -7.08 -10.33
CA ASP A 61 -1.49 -5.97 -9.41
C ASP A 61 -2.93 -5.93 -8.89
N VAL A 62 -3.92 -6.09 -9.79
CA VAL A 62 -5.33 -6.23 -9.43
C VAL A 62 -5.55 -7.42 -8.49
N ASP A 63 -4.99 -8.61 -8.78
CA ASP A 63 -5.16 -9.78 -7.92
C ASP A 63 -4.52 -9.57 -6.54
N ALA A 64 -3.30 -9.01 -6.50
CA ALA A 64 -2.59 -8.71 -5.26
C ALA A 64 -3.38 -7.74 -4.37
N TRP A 65 -3.82 -6.61 -4.92
CA TRP A 65 -4.58 -5.61 -4.18
C TRP A 65 -5.98 -6.08 -3.80
N THR A 66 -6.66 -6.87 -4.63
CA THR A 66 -7.96 -7.49 -4.30
C THR A 66 -7.86 -8.38 -3.06
N ARG A 67 -6.80 -9.19 -2.96
CA ARG A 67 -6.57 -10.09 -1.82
C ARG A 67 -6.12 -9.32 -0.58
N PHE A 68 -5.17 -8.40 -0.73
CA PHE A 68 -4.64 -7.61 0.38
C PHE A 68 -5.73 -6.73 1.00
N SER A 69 -6.50 -6.01 0.19
CA SER A 69 -7.53 -5.10 0.68
C SER A 69 -8.64 -5.82 1.46
N TYR A 70 -9.00 -7.04 1.06
CA TYR A 70 -9.94 -7.88 1.81
C TYR A 70 -9.41 -8.21 3.21
N VAL A 71 -8.18 -8.71 3.31
CA VAL A 71 -7.60 -9.05 4.63
C VAL A 71 -7.33 -7.81 5.47
N PHE A 72 -7.00 -6.67 4.84
CA PHE A 72 -6.90 -5.39 5.51
C PHE A 72 -8.26 -4.98 6.11
N GLY A 73 -9.34 -5.03 5.34
CA GLY A 73 -10.69 -4.77 5.83
C GLY A 73 -11.07 -5.68 7.01
N LYS A 74 -10.79 -6.99 6.93
CA LYS A 74 -11.03 -7.93 8.05
C LYS A 74 -10.22 -7.56 9.30
N LYS A 75 -8.96 -7.12 9.13
CA LYS A 75 -8.08 -6.69 10.21
C LYS A 75 -8.62 -5.43 10.90
N ILE A 76 -9.07 -4.44 10.12
CA ILE A 76 -9.71 -3.22 10.65
C ILE A 76 -11.00 -3.57 11.39
N ARG A 77 -11.86 -4.41 10.81
CA ARG A 77 -13.09 -4.87 11.48
C ARG A 77 -12.76 -5.50 12.83
N LYS A 78 -11.83 -6.43 12.86
CA LYS A 78 -11.50 -7.19 14.06
C LYS A 78 -10.92 -6.33 15.18
N ASP A 79 -10.01 -5.43 14.85
CA ASP A 79 -9.14 -4.80 15.85
C ASP A 79 -9.45 -3.33 16.12
N ILE A 80 -10.21 -2.66 15.23
CA ILE A 80 -10.43 -1.21 15.28
C ILE A 80 -11.93 -0.87 15.20
N ILE A 81 -12.69 -1.49 14.29
CA ILE A 81 -14.11 -1.16 14.03
C ILE A 81 -14.97 -2.45 14.03
N PRO A 82 -15.29 -3.02 15.20
CA PRO A 82 -16.00 -4.31 15.31
C PRO A 82 -17.43 -4.28 14.73
N ASP A 83 -18.12 -3.15 14.90
CA ASP A 83 -19.51 -2.95 14.48
C ASP A 83 -19.61 -1.81 13.44
N PRO A 84 -19.23 -2.08 12.17
CA PRO A 84 -19.10 -1.04 11.18
C PRO A 84 -20.46 -0.52 10.69
N VAL A 85 -20.57 0.80 10.53
CA VAL A 85 -21.74 1.52 10.02
C VAL A 85 -21.39 2.20 8.70
N TRP A 86 -22.29 2.09 7.71
CA TRP A 86 -22.12 2.72 6.41
C TRP A 86 -22.71 4.14 6.38
N PRO A 87 -22.01 5.15 5.82
CA PRO A 87 -20.66 5.08 5.24
C PRO A 87 -19.52 5.41 6.23
N GLU A 88 -19.82 5.80 7.47
CA GLU A 88 -18.84 6.40 8.41
C GLU A 88 -17.63 5.50 8.64
N SER A 89 -17.85 4.21 8.90
CA SER A 89 -16.76 3.25 9.14
C SER A 89 -15.92 3.00 7.88
N PHE A 90 -16.52 3.08 6.69
CA PHE A 90 -15.76 3.03 5.45
C PHE A 90 -14.85 4.25 5.31
N LEU A 91 -15.34 5.44 5.61
CA LEU A 91 -14.56 6.68 5.56
C LEU A 91 -13.42 6.67 6.58
N GLU A 92 -13.62 6.12 7.77
CA GLU A 92 -12.56 5.93 8.77
C GLU A 92 -11.51 4.94 8.30
N MET A 93 -11.91 3.78 7.77
CA MET A 93 -11.00 2.82 7.17
C MET A 93 -10.20 3.44 6.02
N LEU A 94 -10.84 4.26 5.16
CA LEU A 94 -10.14 4.98 4.09
C LEU A 94 -9.07 5.94 4.64
N LYS A 95 -9.32 6.63 5.75
CA LYS A 95 -8.32 7.50 6.42
C LYS A 95 -7.15 6.68 6.96
N ILE A 96 -7.43 5.55 7.61
CA ILE A 96 -6.38 4.64 8.11
C ILE A 96 -5.54 4.12 6.94
N PHE A 97 -6.20 3.66 5.88
CA PHE A 97 -5.55 3.17 4.67
C PHE A 97 -4.66 4.24 4.02
N SER A 98 -5.16 5.47 3.87
CA SER A 98 -4.35 6.60 3.39
C SER A 98 -3.12 6.83 4.25
N LYS A 99 -3.25 6.76 5.58
CA LYS A 99 -2.12 6.95 6.48
C LYS A 99 -1.12 5.82 6.35
N VAL A 100 -1.54 4.56 6.27
CA VAL A 100 -0.64 3.41 6.12
C VAL A 100 0.17 3.48 4.82
N LEU A 101 -0.43 3.99 3.75
CA LEU A 101 0.21 4.09 2.42
C LEU A 101 0.79 5.46 2.09
N LYS A 102 0.72 6.41 3.02
CA LYS A 102 1.14 7.81 2.81
C LYS A 102 0.51 8.42 1.55
N ILE A 103 -0.80 8.20 1.38
CA ILE A 103 -1.57 8.80 0.28
C ILE A 103 -2.02 10.19 0.72
N GLU A 104 -1.42 11.21 0.11
CA GLU A 104 -1.70 12.63 0.35
C GLU A 104 -2.76 13.16 -0.64
N GLY A 105 -3.32 14.33 -0.37
CA GLY A 105 -4.27 14.98 -1.28
C GLY A 105 -5.56 14.19 -1.56
N ARG A 106 -6.01 13.33 -0.65
CA ARG A 106 -7.28 12.60 -0.82
C ARG A 106 -8.46 13.52 -0.49
N GLU A 107 -9.34 13.68 -1.47
CA GLU A 107 -10.64 14.34 -1.36
C GLU A 107 -11.73 13.27 -1.40
N VAL A 108 -12.72 13.37 -0.50
CA VAL A 108 -13.87 12.47 -0.48
C VAL A 108 -15.14 13.31 -0.48
N ILE A 109 -16.00 13.05 -1.45
CA ILE A 109 -17.32 13.67 -1.59
C ILE A 109 -18.34 12.56 -1.35
N VAL A 110 -19.26 12.78 -0.41
CA VAL A 110 -20.33 11.85 -0.07
C VAL A 110 -21.65 12.44 -0.53
N GLU A 111 -22.33 11.71 -1.39
CA GLU A 111 -23.65 12.01 -1.95
C GLU A 111 -24.63 10.91 -1.50
N PRO A 112 -25.96 11.12 -1.61
CA PRO A 112 -26.95 10.15 -1.15
C PRO A 112 -26.80 8.74 -1.75
N ASP A 113 -26.32 8.65 -2.99
CA ASP A 113 -26.21 7.42 -3.77
C ASP A 113 -24.76 7.10 -4.21
N ALA A 114 -23.80 7.96 -3.89
CA ALA A 114 -22.43 7.82 -4.34
C ALA A 114 -21.39 8.32 -3.32
N ILE A 115 -20.21 7.69 -3.33
CA ILE A 115 -19.01 8.21 -2.67
C ILE A 115 -17.95 8.39 -3.74
N THR A 116 -17.57 9.63 -4.01
CA THR A 116 -16.47 9.95 -4.93
C THR A 116 -15.20 10.15 -4.14
N VAL A 117 -14.17 9.35 -4.43
CA VAL A 117 -12.83 9.49 -3.86
C VAL A 117 -11.88 9.95 -4.95
N ARG A 118 -11.22 11.09 -4.73
CA ARG A 118 -10.20 11.64 -5.63
C ARG A 118 -8.87 11.72 -4.89
N VAL A 119 -7.80 11.32 -5.55
CA VAL A 119 -6.43 11.52 -5.06
C VAL A 119 -5.78 12.53 -5.98
N THR A 120 -5.51 13.73 -5.48
CA THR A 120 -4.96 14.84 -6.27
C THR A 120 -3.44 14.86 -6.27
N ASP A 121 -2.80 14.19 -5.32
CA ASP A 121 -1.35 14.16 -5.18
C ASP A 121 -0.83 12.76 -4.77
N CYS A 122 -0.49 11.95 -5.78
CA CYS A 122 0.06 10.61 -5.57
C CYS A 122 1.41 10.45 -6.28
N GLU A 123 2.49 10.30 -5.51
CA GLU A 123 3.84 10.08 -6.03
C GLU A 123 3.94 8.82 -6.89
N THR A 124 3.22 7.75 -6.54
CA THR A 124 3.16 6.52 -7.34
C THR A 124 2.53 6.78 -8.71
N GLN A 125 1.38 7.45 -8.75
CA GLN A 125 0.72 7.82 -10.01
C GLN A 125 1.60 8.73 -10.86
N LYS A 126 2.27 9.73 -10.26
CA LYS A 126 3.23 10.60 -10.96
C LYS A 126 4.38 9.82 -11.59
N ALA A 127 4.97 8.88 -10.83
CA ALA A 127 6.07 8.04 -11.31
C ALA A 127 5.64 7.12 -12.47
N ILE A 128 4.47 6.51 -12.33
CA ILE A 128 3.87 5.64 -13.33
C ILE A 128 3.49 6.41 -14.61
N ALA A 129 2.86 7.57 -14.47
CA ALA A 129 2.46 8.42 -15.58
C ALA A 129 3.69 8.89 -16.38
N LYS A 130 4.76 9.29 -15.69
CA LYS A 130 6.04 9.64 -16.32
C LYS A 130 6.65 8.46 -17.10
N ALA A 131 6.47 7.25 -16.62
CA ALA A 131 6.97 6.06 -17.28
C ALA A 131 6.05 5.57 -18.42
N GLY A 132 4.82 6.10 -18.52
CA GLY A 132 3.81 5.69 -19.50
C GLY A 132 3.35 4.24 -19.31
N ILE A 133 3.25 3.78 -18.05
CA ILE A 133 3.10 2.35 -17.74
C ILE A 133 1.73 1.98 -17.16
N ALA A 134 1.03 2.87 -16.43
CA ALA A 134 -0.23 2.50 -15.77
C ALA A 134 -1.20 3.65 -15.48
N ASP A 135 -2.47 3.27 -15.28
CA ASP A 135 -3.46 4.05 -14.57
C ASP A 135 -3.86 3.27 -13.30
N CYS A 136 -3.55 3.83 -12.12
CA CYS A 136 -3.89 3.21 -10.85
C CYS A 136 -5.40 3.14 -10.56
N GLY A 137 -6.25 3.78 -11.38
CA GLY A 137 -7.70 3.83 -11.18
C GLY A 137 -8.35 2.46 -11.08
N ILE A 138 -7.99 1.53 -11.95
CA ILE A 138 -8.57 0.16 -11.99
C ILE A 138 -8.30 -0.57 -10.66
N VAL A 139 -7.06 -0.53 -10.20
CA VAL A 139 -6.61 -1.18 -8.96
C VAL A 139 -7.21 -0.49 -7.74
N THR A 140 -7.41 0.83 -7.80
CA THR A 140 -8.03 1.61 -6.72
C THR A 140 -9.47 1.16 -6.46
N VAL A 141 -10.28 0.95 -7.50
CA VAL A 141 -11.65 0.44 -7.34
C VAL A 141 -11.64 -0.92 -6.67
N GLN A 142 -10.82 -1.85 -7.16
CA GLN A 142 -10.71 -3.20 -6.60
C GLN A 142 -10.23 -3.20 -5.14
N THR A 143 -9.35 -2.27 -4.80
CA THR A 143 -8.89 -2.04 -3.44
C THR A 143 -10.04 -1.59 -2.52
N TYR A 144 -10.87 -0.66 -2.98
CA TYR A 144 -11.99 -0.16 -2.17
C TYR A 144 -13.08 -1.22 -2.01
N GLU A 145 -13.43 -1.92 -3.08
CA GLU A 145 -14.36 -3.06 -3.04
C GLU A 145 -13.87 -4.15 -2.08
N GLY A 146 -12.59 -4.54 -2.17
CA GLY A 146 -12.01 -5.54 -1.28
C GLY A 146 -12.04 -5.10 0.19
N MET A 147 -11.67 -3.85 0.48
CA MET A 147 -11.77 -3.28 1.82
C MET A 147 -13.21 -3.28 2.34
N ILE A 148 -14.19 -2.88 1.53
CA ILE A 148 -15.62 -2.90 1.89
C ILE A 148 -16.06 -4.33 2.21
N ARG A 149 -15.73 -5.31 1.35
CA ARG A 149 -16.04 -6.72 1.61
C ARG A 149 -15.40 -7.23 2.90
N GLY A 150 -14.18 -6.82 3.22
CA GLY A 150 -13.51 -7.21 4.45
C GLY A 150 -14.10 -6.53 5.69
N LEU A 151 -14.50 -5.27 5.57
CA LEU A 151 -15.04 -4.50 6.70
C LEU A 151 -16.47 -4.94 7.04
N PHE A 152 -17.35 -5.06 6.04
CA PHE A 152 -18.79 -5.30 6.25
C PHE A 152 -19.21 -6.77 6.08
N GLY A 153 -18.41 -7.59 5.36
CA GLY A 153 -18.64 -9.03 5.17
C GLY A 153 -18.02 -9.90 6.26
#